data_AF-A0A6A4Z2B8-F1
#
_entry.id   AF-A0A6A4Z2B8-F1
#
_cell.length_a   1.000
_cell.length_b   1.000
_cell.length_c   1.000
_cell.angle_alpha   90.00
_cell.angle_beta   90.00
_cell.angle_gamma   90.00
#
_symmetry.space_group_name_H-M   'P 1'
#
loop_
_entity.id
_entity.type
_entity.pdbx_description
1 polymer ?
#
loop_
_entity_poly.entity_id
_entity_poly.type
_entity_poly.pdbx_seq_one_letter_code
_entity_poly.pdbx_strand_id
1 'polypeptide(L)'
;MNRDILQVIRVMLRDCQLDEKEWDYLLPVVQPNLNQTPAVSLANKSPMELFTALNPTTPLDVVVVGMNKDLCELKWQHKDIQKNLDDLRTSLQAMHKEVLNHRRARRRNPQKTSTPAT
;
A
#
# COMPACT_ATOMS: atom_id res chain seq x y z
N MET A 1 18.33 -4.60 -4.93
CA MET A 1 17.56 -5.03 -3.73
C MET A 1 17.07 -3.79 -2.99
N ASN A 2 15.85 -3.81 -2.44
CA ASN A 2 15.26 -2.66 -1.75
C ASN A 2 15.92 -2.51 -0.37
N ARG A 3 16.72 -1.44 -0.17
CA ARG A 3 17.53 -1.24 1.04
C ARG A 3 16.67 -1.17 2.30
N ASP A 4 15.49 -0.56 2.18
CA ASP A 4 14.55 -0.36 3.27
C ASP A 4 13.97 -1.70 3.76
N ILE A 5 13.68 -2.62 2.84
CA ILE A 5 13.19 -3.97 3.17
C ILE A 5 14.25 -4.74 3.96
N LEU A 6 15.50 -4.71 3.50
CA LEU A 6 16.60 -5.36 4.21
C LEU A 6 16.83 -4.76 5.60
N GLN A 7 16.69 -3.43 5.74
CA GLN A 7 16.82 -2.77 7.03
C GLN A 7 15.69 -3.18 7.98
N VAL A 8 14.44 -3.19 7.53
CA VAL A 8 13.29 -3.62 8.34
C VAL A 8 13.45 -5.07 8.79
N ILE A 9 13.82 -5.97 7.87
CA ILE A 9 14.03 -7.39 8.20
C ILE A 9 15.16 -7.54 9.24
N ARG A 10 16.30 -6.84 9.08
CA ARG A 10 17.41 -6.91 10.04
C ARG A 10 17.04 -6.40 11.43
N VAL A 11 16.25 -5.33 11.52
CA VAL A 11 15.76 -4.82 12.80
C VAL A 11 14.84 -5.85 13.46
N MET A 12 13.87 -6.37 12.71
CA MET A 12 12.93 -7.36 13.25
C MET A 12 13.59 -8.69 13.63
N LEU A 13 14.59 -9.16 12.89
CA LEU A 13 15.37 -10.35 13.27
C LEU A 13 16.04 -10.16 14.64
N ARG A 14 16.63 -8.98 14.88
CA ARG A 14 17.25 -8.66 16.17
C ARG A 14 16.21 -8.56 17.29
N ASP A 15 15.08 -7.90 17.04
CA ASP A 15 14.04 -7.69 18.05
C ASP A 15 13.33 -9.00 18.43
N CYS A 16 13.16 -9.90 17.47
CA CYS A 16 12.57 -11.23 17.68
C CYS A 16 13.60 -12.30 18.09
N GLN A 17 14.90 -11.95 18.17
CA GLN A 17 16.00 -12.87 18.48
C GLN A 17 16.07 -14.09 17.54
N LEU A 18 15.82 -13.86 16.26
CA LEU A 18 15.85 -14.88 15.20
C LEU A 18 17.20 -14.88 14.45
N ASP A 19 17.61 -16.04 13.94
CA ASP A 19 18.77 -16.16 13.06
C ASP A 19 18.45 -15.57 11.67
N GLU A 20 19.47 -15.13 10.93
CA GLU A 20 19.29 -14.58 9.57
C GLU A 20 18.63 -15.57 8.61
N LYS A 21 18.78 -16.88 8.85
CA LYS A 21 18.13 -17.94 8.08
C LYS A 21 16.62 -18.05 8.32
N GLU A 22 16.13 -17.48 9.41
CA GLU A 22 14.73 -17.55 9.87
C GLU A 22 13.91 -16.31 9.45
N TRP A 23 14.39 -15.57 8.45
CA TRP A 23 13.76 -14.35 7.95
C TRP A 23 12.33 -14.58 7.42
N ASP A 24 12.01 -15.80 7.00
CA ASP A 24 10.71 -16.17 6.45
C ASP A 24 9.60 -16.07 7.49
N TYR A 25 9.89 -16.25 8.78
CA TYR A 25 8.92 -16.01 9.86
C TYR A 25 8.46 -14.56 9.95
N LEU A 26 9.25 -13.62 9.44
CA LEU A 26 8.93 -12.19 9.46
C LEU A 26 8.07 -11.76 8.28
N LEU A 27 8.00 -12.55 7.19
CA LEU A 27 7.24 -12.19 5.99
C LEU A 27 5.77 -11.85 6.27
N PRO A 28 5.02 -12.64 7.06
CA PRO A 28 3.61 -12.35 7.35
C PRO A 28 3.40 -11.04 8.10
N VAL A 29 4.43 -10.53 8.78
CA VAL A 29 4.37 -9.26 9.51
C VAL A 29 4.85 -8.12 8.63
N VAL A 30 5.99 -8.28 7.96
CA VAL A 30 6.62 -7.21 7.18
C VAL A 30 5.81 -6.89 5.93
N GLN A 31 5.37 -7.90 5.19
CA GLN A 31 4.76 -7.70 3.87
C GLN A 31 3.42 -6.94 3.93
N PRO A 32 2.45 -7.27 4.81
CA PRO A 32 1.22 -6.49 4.93
C PRO A 32 1.49 -5.06 5.36
N ASN A 33 2.39 -4.84 6.31
CA ASN A 33 2.72 -3.49 6.76
C ASN A 33 3.31 -2.65 5.62
N LEU A 34 4.26 -3.19 4.85
CA LEU A 34 4.83 -2.46 3.70
C LEU A 34 3.80 -2.18 2.60
N ASN A 35 2.90 -3.14 2.33
CA ASN A 35 1.95 -3.00 1.23
C ASN A 35 0.73 -2.15 1.60
N GLN A 36 0.36 -2.07 2.87
CA GLN A 36 -0.79 -1.30 3.36
C GLN A 36 -0.41 0.11 3.84
N THR A 37 0.86 0.36 4.17
CA THR A 37 1.29 1.67 4.68
C THR A 37 1.41 2.71 3.55
N PRO A 38 0.78 3.89 3.69
CA PRO A 38 0.95 5.00 2.75
C PRO A 38 2.39 5.51 2.69
N ALA A 39 2.89 5.83 1.49
CA ALA A 39 4.22 6.38 1.31
C ALA A 39 4.19 7.75 0.62
N VAL A 40 5.00 8.70 1.11
CA VAL A 40 5.12 10.04 0.49
C VAL A 40 5.55 9.94 -0.98
N SER A 41 6.43 8.99 -1.31
CA SER A 41 6.88 8.72 -2.69
C SER A 41 5.76 8.24 -3.63
N LEU A 42 4.63 7.84 -3.07
CA LEU A 42 3.41 7.37 -3.72
C LEU A 42 2.25 8.36 -3.55
N ALA A 43 2.54 9.65 -3.36
CA ALA A 43 1.53 10.67 -3.12
C ALA A 43 0.61 10.33 -1.92
N ASN A 44 1.20 9.79 -0.85
CA ASN A 44 0.52 9.34 0.36
C ASN A 44 -0.52 8.24 0.13
N LYS A 45 -0.31 7.40 -0.88
CA LYS A 45 -1.09 6.16 -1.13
C LYS A 45 -0.27 4.93 -0.79
N SER A 46 -0.94 3.83 -0.47
CA SER A 46 -0.25 2.55 -0.23
C SER A 46 -0.02 1.77 -1.54
N PRO A 47 0.99 0.88 -1.60
CA PRO A 47 1.14 -0.03 -2.74
C PRO A 47 -0.11 -0.88 -3.02
N MET A 48 -0.78 -1.37 -1.98
CA MET A 48 -1.99 -2.17 -2.11
C MET A 48 -3.15 -1.37 -2.71
N GLU A 49 -3.32 -0.13 -2.26
CA GLU A 49 -4.34 0.79 -2.80
C GLU A 49 -4.11 1.07 -4.28
N LEU A 50 -2.86 1.32 -4.67
CA LEU A 50 -2.50 1.55 -6.09
C LEU A 50 -2.70 0.31 -6.97
N PHE A 51 -2.60 -0.88 -6.39
CA PHE A 51 -2.73 -2.15 -7.09
C PHE A 51 -4.19 -2.59 -7.21
N THR A 52 -4.98 -2.40 -6.15
CA THR A 52 -6.35 -2.93 -6.03
C THR A 52 -7.44 -1.89 -6.22
N ALA A 53 -7.11 -0.60 -6.18
CA ALA A 53 -8.05 0.52 -6.06
C ALA A 53 -8.93 0.48 -4.79
N LEU A 54 -8.60 -0.38 -3.81
CA LEU A 54 -9.30 -0.48 -2.55
C LEU A 54 -8.59 0.33 -1.47
N ASN A 55 -9.35 0.78 -0.48
CA ASN A 55 -8.76 1.43 0.68
C ASN A 55 -7.81 0.47 1.41
N PRO A 56 -6.67 0.96 1.92
CA PRO A 56 -5.78 0.14 2.73
C PRO A 56 -6.55 -0.48 3.89
N THR A 57 -6.35 -1.77 4.12
CA THR A 57 -6.96 -2.49 5.25
C THR A 57 -5.86 -2.92 6.19
N THR A 58 -5.98 -2.55 7.46
CA THR A 58 -5.07 -3.01 8.49
C THR A 58 -5.56 -4.34 9.06
N PRO A 59 -4.66 -5.20 9.58
CA PRO A 59 -5.07 -6.41 10.30
C PRO A 59 -6.04 -6.15 11.46
N LEU A 60 -5.99 -4.96 12.07
CA LEU A 60 -6.90 -4.55 13.15
C LEU A 60 -8.32 -4.24 12.65
N ASP A 61 -8.48 -3.77 11.41
CA ASP A 61 -9.80 -3.54 10.80
C ASP A 61 -10.58 -4.85 10.65
N VAL A 62 -9.88 -5.96 10.43
CA VAL A 62 -10.47 -7.31 10.33
C VAL A 62 -11.01 -7.81 11.66
N VAL A 63 -10.42 -7.40 12.79
CA VAL A 63 -10.87 -7.80 14.14
C VAL A 63 -12.11 -7.03 14.56
N VAL A 64 -12.25 -5.78 14.12
CA VAL A 64 -13.41 -4.91 14.43
C VAL A 64 -14.61 -5.22 13.53
N VAL A 65 -14.37 -5.64 12.28
CA VAL A 65 -15.42 -6.16 11.41
C VAL A 65 -15.65 -7.63 11.76
N GLY A 66 -16.44 -7.86 12.82
CA GLY A 66 -17.07 -9.16 13.04
C GLY A 66 -17.65 -9.67 11.72
N MET A 67 -17.59 -10.98 11.50
CA MET A 67 -17.88 -11.68 10.24
C MET A 67 -19.33 -11.55 9.70
N ASN A 68 -20.03 -10.47 10.03
CA ASN A 68 -21.23 -10.01 9.34
C ASN A 68 -20.82 -9.25 8.07
N LYS A 69 -20.20 -9.97 7.13
CA LYS A 69 -20.29 -9.54 5.73
C LYS A 69 -21.69 -9.94 5.29
N ASP A 70 -22.64 -9.02 5.42
CA ASP A 70 -23.87 -9.12 4.66
C ASP A 70 -23.44 -9.30 3.20
N LEU A 71 -23.75 -10.47 2.64
CA LEU A 71 -23.56 -10.74 1.22
C LEU A 71 -24.51 -9.79 0.48
N CYS A 72 -24.02 -8.60 0.14
CA CYS A 72 -24.75 -7.69 -0.72
C CYS A 72 -24.90 -8.36 -2.08
N GLU A 73 -26.10 -8.84 -2.39
CA GLU A 73 -26.47 -9.18 -3.76
C GLU A 73 -26.29 -7.94 -4.63
N LEU A 74 -25.20 -7.92 -5.41
CA LEU A 74 -24.96 -6.89 -6.40
C LEU A 74 -26.00 -7.07 -7.53
N LYS A 75 -27.06 -6.25 -7.50
CA LYS A 75 -28.07 -6.17 -8.57
C LYS A 75 -27.52 -5.48 -9.82
N TRP A 76 -26.40 -5.98 -10.37
CA TRP A 76 -25.83 -5.44 -11.61
C TRP A 76 -26.52 -6.06 -12.81
N GLN A 77 -27.02 -5.23 -13.71
CA GLN A 77 -27.41 -5.69 -15.05
C GLN A 77 -26.15 -5.76 -15.93
N HIS A 78 -26.12 -6.65 -16.91
CA HIS A 78 -24.94 -6.85 -17.79
C HIS A 78 -24.43 -5.54 -18.43
N LYS A 79 -25.35 -4.61 -18.73
CA LYS A 79 -25.07 -3.27 -19.25
C LYS A 79 -24.28 -2.36 -18.30
N ASP A 80 -24.40 -2.57 -16.98
CA ASP A 80 -23.74 -1.75 -15.97
C ASP A 80 -22.28 -2.19 -15.74
N ILE A 81 -21.95 -3.43 -16.07
CA ILE A 81 -20.61 -4.00 -15.89
C ILE A 81 -19.57 -3.23 -16.71
N GLN A 82 -19.84 -3.00 -18.00
CA GLN A 82 -18.89 -2.31 -18.88
C GLN A 82 -18.65 -0.87 -18.43
N LYS A 83 -19.73 -0.16 -18.10
CA LYS A 83 -19.63 1.20 -17.55
C LYS A 83 -18.81 1.24 -16.27
N ASN A 84 -19.08 0.34 -15.32
CA ASN A 84 -18.35 0.30 -14.05
C ASN A 84 -16.87 -0.04 -14.24
N LEU A 85 -16.54 -0.91 -15.21
CA LEU A 85 -15.14 -1.23 -15.55
C LEU A 85 -14.42 -0.04 -16.18
N ASP A 86 -15.10 0.73 -17.04
CA ASP A 86 -14.55 1.95 -17.63
C ASP A 86 -14.32 3.01 -16.55
N ASP A 87 -15.29 3.23 -15.65
CA ASP A 87 -15.18 4.16 -14.53
C ASP A 87 -14.01 3.76 -13.59
N LEU A 88 -13.86 2.47 -13.30
CA LEU A 88 -12.74 1.93 -12.53
C LEU A 88 -11.40 2.17 -13.23
N ARG A 89 -11.32 1.90 -14.54
CA ARG A 89 -10.10 2.11 -15.35
C ARG A 89 -9.72 3.59 -15.36
N THR A 90 -10.66 4.50 -15.56
CA THR A 90 -10.42 5.95 -15.52
C THR A 90 -9.92 6.39 -14.15
N SER A 91 -10.54 5.87 -13.07
CA SER A 91 -10.13 6.18 -11.69
C SER A 91 -8.71 5.71 -11.38
N LEU A 92 -8.35 4.48 -11.76
CA LEU A 92 -7.00 3.93 -11.61
C LEU A 92 -5.96 4.72 -12.41
N GLN A 93 -6.27 5.08 -13.66
CA GLN A 93 -5.39 5.89 -14.49
C GLN A 93 -5.14 7.28 -13.88
N ALA A 94 -6.17 7.91 -13.32
CA ALA A 94 -6.03 9.18 -12.60
C ALA A 94 -5.12 9.04 -11.38
N MET A 95 -5.32 7.99 -10.58
CA MET A 95 -4.50 7.68 -9.40
C MET A 95 -3.02 7.47 -9.78
N HIS A 96 -2.73 6.68 -10.81
CA HIS A 96 -1.35 6.45 -11.27
C HIS A 96 -0.72 7.73 -11.85
N LYS A 97 -1.49 8.55 -12.57
CA LYS A 97 -1.03 9.84 -13.10
C LYS A 97 -0.64 10.81 -11.98
N GLU A 98 -1.40 10.84 -10.88
CA GLU A 98 -1.08 11.64 -9.70
C GLU A 98 0.28 11.24 -9.11
N VAL A 99 0.52 9.94 -8.91
CA VAL A 99 1.81 9.43 -8.39
C VAL A 99 2.97 9.83 -9.32
N LEU A 100 2.79 9.71 -10.63
CA LEU A 100 3.81 10.13 -11.61
C LEU A 100 4.09 11.63 -11.52
N ASN A 101 3.05 12.45 -11.40
CA ASN A 101 3.18 13.90 -11.25
C ASN A 101 3.89 14.26 -9.94
N HIS A 102 3.54 13.61 -8.83
CA HIS A 102 4.20 13.79 -7.54
C HIS A 102 5.70 13.47 -7.63
N ARG A 103 6.06 12.32 -8.22
CA ARG A 103 7.46 11.93 -8.43
C ARG A 103 8.21 12.94 -9.31
N ARG A 104 7.59 13.43 -10.39
CA ARG A 104 8.15 14.49 -11.24
C ARG A 104 8.33 15.81 -10.48
N ALA A 105 7.41 16.17 -9.60
CA ALA A 105 7.53 17.36 -8.76
C ALA A 105 8.69 17.24 -7.75
N ARG A 106 8.80 16.09 -7.06
CA ARG A 106 9.93 15.80 -6.16
C ARG A 106 11.29 15.88 -6.84
N ARG A 107 11.41 15.33 -8.06
CA ARG A 107 12.66 15.42 -8.85
C ARG A 107 13.04 16.85 -9.22
N ARG A 108 12.05 17.72 -9.46
CA ARG A 108 12.28 19.13 -9.83
C ARG A 108 12.63 20.01 -8.63
N ASN A 109 12.28 19.60 -7.40
CA ASN A 109 12.51 20.41 -6.21
C ASN A 109 13.26 19.62 -5.10
N PRO A 110 14.55 19.30 -5.30
CA PRO A 110 15.32 18.49 -4.37
C PRO A 110 15.63 19.18 -3.02
N GLN A 111 15.41 20.49 -2.88
CA GLN A 111 15.85 21.26 -1.71
C GLN A 111 14.92 21.24 -0.49
N LYS A 112 13.78 20.54 -0.51
CA LYS A 112 12.84 20.47 0.64
C LYS A 112 12.94 19.21 1.51
N THR A 113 13.86 18.29 1.24
CA THR A 113 14.01 17.05 2.04
C THR A 113 15.18 17.05 3.02
N SER A 114 15.90 18.17 3.16
CA SER A 114 16.94 18.32 4.18
C SER A 114 16.42 19.22 5.29
N THR A 115 15.67 18.65 6.24
CA THR A 115 15.61 19.23 7.59
C THR A 115 16.85 18.74 8.36
N PRO A 116 17.60 19.64 9.03
CA PRO A 116 18.78 19.27 9.79
C PRO A 116 18.36 18.57 11.08
N ALA A 117 18.92 17.40 11.35
CA ALA A 117 18.90 16.83 12.69
C ALA A 117 19.74 17.75 13.59
N THR A 118 19.09 18.29 14.62
CA THR A 118 19.75 18.82 15.82
C THR A 118 19.82 17.70 16.84
#